data_AF-A0A1H1FKB6-F1
#
_entry.id   AF-A0A1H1FKB6-F1
#
_cell.length_a   1.000
_cell.length_b   1.000
_cell.length_c   1.000
_cell.angle_alpha   90.00
_cell.angle_beta   90.00
_cell.angle_gamma   90.00
#
_symmetry.space_group_name_H-M   'P 1'
#
loop_
_entity.id
_entity.type
_entity.pdbx_description
1 polymer ?
#
loop_
_entity_poly.entity_id
_entity_poly.type
_entity_poly.pdbx_seq_one_letter_code
_entity_poly.pdbx_strand_id
1 'polypeptide(L)'
;MRKFGIVVLIIGVLVVISAMGMDVSVSSGLGRVNNLGLMAERQNFTIIGGLLALGGLLMMLFGGKKERSTVAASHVQDTRACPLCAEMIKPAAIKCRFCGADIDPVQGPRLVNGWAATVPCRAGDERDHAIGAITALGFSVVPMMGETVGAGLFATKEEAKHASTLLSKEHKVFSEVAYRDTVSGKFPPLDD
;
A
#
# COMPACT_ATOMS: atom_id res chain seq x y z
N MET A 1 -9.56 9.18 5.49
CA MET A 1 -11.03 9.26 5.57
C MET A 1 -11.56 9.83 6.89
N ARG A 2 -10.94 9.55 8.05
CA ARG A 2 -11.42 10.05 9.35
C ARG A 2 -11.64 11.57 9.47
N LYS A 3 -10.75 12.42 8.94
CA LYS A 3 -10.92 13.90 8.96
C LYS A 3 -12.16 14.36 8.17
N PHE A 4 -12.39 13.75 7.01
CA PHE A 4 -13.58 14.01 6.20
C PHE A 4 -14.85 13.54 6.91
N GLY A 5 -14.83 12.34 7.52
CA GLY A 5 -15.95 11.83 8.32
C GLY A 5 -16.35 12.76 9.47
N ILE A 6 -15.38 13.40 10.14
CA ILE A 6 -15.64 14.40 11.19
C ILE A 6 -16.38 15.63 10.63
N VAL A 7 -15.97 16.14 9.46
CA VAL A 7 -16.65 17.29 8.83
C VAL A 7 -18.10 16.93 8.48
N VAL A 8 -18.32 15.76 7.88
CA VAL A 8 -19.67 15.28 7.53
C VAL A 8 -20.54 15.07 8.77
N LEU A 9 -19.97 14.52 9.85
CA LEU A 9 -20.65 14.35 11.15
C LEU A 9 -21.11 15.70 11.71
N ILE A 10 -20.22 16.70 11.73
CA ILE A 10 -20.54 18.05 12.25
C ILE A 10 -21.68 18.67 11.44
N ILE A 11 -21.61 18.60 10.11
CA ILE A 11 -22.67 19.12 9.23
C ILE A 11 -24.00 18.41 9.51
N GLY A 12 -24.00 17.08 9.61
CA GLY A 12 -25.21 16.31 9.90
C GLY A 12 -25.85 16.68 11.25
N VAL A 13 -25.04 16.82 12.30
CA VAL A 13 -25.51 17.23 13.63
C VAL A 13 -26.09 18.65 13.61
N LEU A 14 -25.45 19.60 12.92
CA LEU A 14 -25.96 20.97 12.78
C LEU A 14 -27.33 21.00 12.07
N VAL A 15 -27.50 20.21 11.01
CA VAL A 15 -28.78 20.09 10.30
C VAL A 15 -29.86 19.55 11.23
N VAL A 16 -29.59 18.51 12.02
CA VAL A 16 -30.57 17.97 12.99
C VAL A 16 -30.96 19.02 14.04
N ILE A 17 -30.00 19.74 14.61
CA ILE A 17 -30.28 20.80 15.59
C ILE A 17 -31.16 21.89 14.97
N SER A 18 -30.87 22.31 13.73
CA SER A 18 -31.68 23.30 13.02
C SER A 18 -33.10 22.81 12.75
N ALA A 19 -33.28 21.55 12.35
CA ALA A 19 -34.59 20.94 12.12
C ALA A 19 -35.40 20.83 13.42
N MET A 20 -34.74 20.52 14.54
CA MET A 20 -35.40 20.49 15.84
C MET A 20 -35.96 21.85 16.25
N GLY A 21 -35.34 22.95 15.81
CA GLY A 21 -35.79 24.33 16.07
C GLY A 21 -36.86 24.88 15.11
N MET A 22 -37.26 24.14 14.07
CA MET A 22 -38.29 24.61 13.14
C MET A 22 -39.68 24.63 13.80
N ASP A 23 -40.33 25.80 13.75
CA ASP A 23 -41.72 25.96 14.15
C ASP A 23 -42.64 25.30 13.10
N VAL A 24 -43.38 24.29 13.53
CA VAL A 24 -44.29 23.52 12.67
C VAL A 24 -45.73 24.05 12.71
N SER A 25 -45.97 25.13 13.43
CA SER A 25 -47.31 25.66 13.66
C SER A 25 -47.56 26.94 12.87
N VAL A 26 -48.80 27.11 12.42
CA VAL A 26 -49.27 28.34 11.78
C VAL A 26 -50.44 28.92 12.56
N SER A 27 -50.61 30.24 12.49
CA SER A 27 -51.76 30.92 13.11
C SER A 27 -53.03 30.58 12.33
N SER A 28 -54.05 30.12 13.04
CA SER A 28 -55.42 29.96 12.53
C SER A 28 -56.36 30.83 13.37
N GLY A 29 -57.54 31.15 12.85
CA GLY A 29 -58.54 31.99 13.55
C GLY A 29 -59.01 31.45 14.90
N LEU A 30 -58.67 30.20 15.26
CA LEU A 30 -58.99 29.55 16.53
C LEU A 30 -57.74 29.25 17.40
N GLY A 31 -56.56 29.73 17.01
CA GLY A 31 -55.29 29.48 17.70
C GLY A 31 -54.20 28.93 16.77
N ARG A 32 -53.07 28.51 17.33
CA ARG A 32 -51.99 27.89 16.54
C ARG A 32 -52.30 26.42 16.30
N VAL A 33 -52.20 26.00 15.04
CA VAL A 33 -52.41 24.61 14.63
C VAL A 33 -51.15 24.11 13.93
N ASN A 34 -50.78 22.85 14.18
CA ASN A 34 -49.63 22.24 13.53
C ASN A 34 -49.94 22.01 12.05
N ASN A 35 -49.09 22.57 11.19
CA ASN A 35 -49.18 22.39 9.77
C ASN A 35 -48.49 21.07 9.38
N LEU A 36 -49.25 20.17 8.76
CA LEU A 36 -48.76 18.86 8.33
C LEU A 36 -47.59 18.96 7.35
N GLY A 37 -47.57 19.97 6.48
CA GLY A 37 -46.49 20.21 5.52
C GLY A 37 -45.20 20.65 6.21
N LEU A 38 -45.28 21.61 7.14
CA LEU A 38 -44.12 22.06 7.94
C LEU A 38 -43.61 20.93 8.85
N MET A 39 -44.51 20.09 9.35
CA MET A 39 -44.15 18.91 10.13
C MET A 39 -43.42 17.86 9.27
N ALA A 40 -43.87 17.62 8.03
CA ALA A 40 -43.18 16.76 7.07
C ALA A 40 -41.82 17.32 6.63
N GLU A 41 -41.73 18.64 6.46
CA GLU A 41 -40.48 19.32 6.13
C GLU A 41 -39.44 19.18 7.25
N ARG A 42 -39.85 19.42 8.50
CA ARG A 42 -39.03 19.15 9.69
C ARG A 42 -38.56 17.70 9.74
N GLN A 43 -39.45 16.75 9.43
CA GLN A 43 -39.12 15.33 9.39
C GLN A 43 -38.09 15.01 8.30
N ASN A 44 -38.23 15.58 7.10
CA ASN A 44 -37.28 15.40 6.00
C ASN A 44 -35.88 15.91 6.37
N PHE A 45 -35.76 17.12 6.92
CA PHE A 45 -34.47 17.64 7.37
C PHE A 45 -33.86 16.81 8.51
N THR A 46 -34.70 16.33 9.43
CA THR A 46 -34.25 15.45 10.52
C THR A 46 -33.71 14.11 9.97
N ILE A 47 -34.37 13.52 8.97
CA ILE A 47 -33.91 12.28 8.32
C ILE A 47 -32.59 12.50 7.58
N ILE A 48 -32.49 13.57 6.77
CA ILE A 48 -31.27 13.88 6.01
C ILE A 48 -30.09 14.16 6.96
N GLY A 49 -30.31 14.98 7.99
CA GLY A 49 -29.30 15.27 9.01
C GLY A 49 -28.86 14.01 9.76
N GLY A 50 -29.81 13.14 10.11
CA GLY A 50 -29.54 11.85 10.75
C GLY A 50 -28.69 10.91 9.90
N LEU A 51 -29.00 10.79 8.60
CA LEU A 51 -28.21 9.96 7.68
C LEU A 51 -26.79 10.52 7.48
N LEU A 52 -26.64 11.84 7.38
CA LEU A 52 -25.32 12.49 7.30
C LEU A 52 -24.51 12.27 8.58
N ALA A 53 -25.13 12.44 9.76
CA ALA A 53 -24.46 12.20 11.03
C ALA A 53 -24.04 10.73 11.18
N LEU A 54 -24.93 9.79 10.84
CA LEU A 54 -24.63 8.36 10.89
C LEU A 54 -23.51 7.98 9.91
N GLY A 55 -23.58 8.48 8.66
CA GLY A 55 -22.53 8.26 7.65
C GLY A 55 -21.18 8.83 8.07
N GLY A 56 -21.17 10.05 8.62
CA GLY A 56 -19.96 10.68 9.18
C GLY A 56 -19.37 9.89 10.35
N LEU A 57 -20.23 9.39 11.25
CA LEU A 57 -19.82 8.55 12.38
C LEU A 57 -19.22 7.22 11.91
N LEU A 58 -19.85 6.53 10.96
CA LEU A 58 -19.33 5.29 10.38
C LEU A 58 -17.99 5.53 9.68
N MET A 59 -17.86 6.61 8.90
CA MET A 59 -16.58 6.99 8.28
C MET A 59 -15.51 7.38 9.31
N MET A 60 -15.90 7.88 10.49
CA MET A 60 -14.97 8.18 11.59
C MET A 60 -14.50 6.91 12.31
N LEU A 61 -15.41 5.96 12.55
CA LEU A 61 -15.13 4.68 13.22
C LEU A 61 -14.34 3.71 12.34
N PHE A 62 -14.75 3.56 11.08
CA PHE A 62 -14.15 2.62 10.13
C PHE A 62 -13.10 3.27 9.20
N GLY A 63 -12.96 4.60 9.22
CA GLY A 63 -11.96 5.34 8.41
C GLY A 63 -10.57 5.44 9.03
N GLY A 64 -10.24 4.55 9.98
CA GLY A 64 -8.93 4.42 10.61
C GLY A 64 -7.96 3.57 9.80
N LYS A 65 -6.86 4.19 9.36
CA LYS A 65 -5.58 3.61 8.89
C LYS A 65 -5.62 2.16 8.31
N LYS A 66 -5.86 2.04 7.01
CA LYS A 66 -4.90 1.35 6.13
C LYS A 66 -3.99 2.47 5.59
N GLU A 67 -2.71 2.62 5.86
CA GLU A 67 -1.71 1.84 6.58
C GLU A 67 -0.86 2.82 7.39
N ARG A 68 -0.48 2.40 8.60
CA ARG A 68 0.85 2.65 9.14
C ARG A 68 1.07 1.53 10.14
N SER A 69 1.26 0.32 9.61
CA SER A 69 1.78 -0.79 10.40
C SER A 69 3.28 -0.55 10.54
N THR A 70 3.64 0.30 11.51
CA THR A 70 4.93 0.23 12.15
C THR A 70 5.02 -1.12 12.84
N VAL A 71 5.85 -2.00 12.25
CA VAL A 71 6.79 -2.90 12.93
C VAL A 71 6.23 -3.61 14.16
N ALA A 72 5.67 -4.80 13.96
CA ALA A 72 5.88 -5.91 14.87
C ALA A 72 5.63 -7.22 14.10
N ALA A 73 6.67 -8.06 14.10
CA ALA A 73 6.70 -9.45 13.66
C ALA A 73 6.55 -9.72 12.16
N SER A 74 7.70 -9.87 11.49
CA SER A 74 8.02 -11.07 10.71
C SER A 74 9.52 -11.07 10.39
N HIS A 75 10.33 -11.37 11.41
CA HIS A 75 11.70 -11.85 11.23
C HIS A 75 11.59 -13.28 10.67
N VAL A 76 11.29 -13.39 9.37
CA VAL A 76 11.44 -14.64 8.63
C VAL A 76 12.94 -14.93 8.59
N GLN A 77 13.30 -16.14 8.99
CA GLN A 77 14.63 -16.48 9.48
C GLN A 77 15.67 -16.48 8.34
N ASP A 78 16.50 -15.44 8.29
CA ASP A 78 17.83 -15.44 7.66
C ASP A 78 18.75 -16.41 8.42
N THR A 79 18.54 -17.71 8.26
CA THR A 79 19.39 -18.74 8.84
C THR A 79 19.70 -19.84 7.84
N ARG A 80 20.96 -20.25 7.78
CA ARG A 80 21.46 -21.38 6.98
C ARG A 80 22.01 -22.45 7.91
N ALA A 81 22.01 -23.70 7.47
CA ALA A 81 22.72 -24.76 8.19
C ALA A 81 24.24 -24.54 8.11
N CYS A 82 24.91 -24.72 9.24
CA CYS A 82 26.37 -24.77 9.29
C CYS A 82 26.85 -26.03 8.54
N PRO A 83 27.83 -25.93 7.62
CA PRO A 83 28.30 -27.08 6.85
C PRO A 83 29.04 -28.13 7.69
N LEU A 84 29.44 -27.79 8.92
CA LEU A 84 30.18 -28.70 9.80
C LEU A 84 29.31 -29.41 10.84
N CYS A 85 28.34 -28.70 11.43
CA CYS A 85 27.52 -29.25 12.52
C CYS A 85 26.02 -29.23 12.25
N ALA A 86 25.59 -28.80 11.05
CA ALA A 86 24.20 -28.69 10.62
C ALA A 86 23.31 -27.74 11.45
N GLU A 87 23.85 -27.06 12.45
CA GLU A 87 23.09 -26.09 13.26
C GLU A 87 22.75 -24.82 12.48
N MET A 88 21.62 -24.21 12.84
CA MET A 88 21.10 -23.03 12.17
C MET A 88 21.85 -21.77 12.60
N ILE A 89 22.56 -21.15 11.66
CA ILE A 89 23.42 -19.97 11.86
C ILE A 89 23.04 -18.83 10.93
N LYS A 90 23.43 -17.60 11.25
CA LYS A 90 23.23 -16.45 10.36
C LYS A 90 24.10 -16.60 9.09
N PRO A 91 23.61 -16.23 7.89
CA PRO A 91 24.39 -16.26 6.64
C PRO A 91 25.69 -15.45 6.71
N ALA A 92 25.66 -14.33 7.45
CA ALA A 92 26.83 -13.47 7.69
C ALA A 92 27.76 -13.97 8.81
N ALA A 93 27.50 -15.13 9.43
CA ALA A 93 28.39 -15.66 10.45
C ALA A 93 29.71 -16.10 9.82
N ILE A 94 30.82 -15.54 10.32
CA ILE A 94 32.19 -15.92 9.96
C ILE A 94 32.69 -17.05 10.88
N LYS A 95 32.04 -17.21 12.04
CA LYS A 95 32.31 -18.27 13.00
C LYS A 95 31.02 -18.85 13.54
N CYS A 96 30.90 -20.18 13.55
CA CYS A 96 29.72 -20.86 14.06
C CYS A 96 29.65 -20.74 15.59
N ARG A 97 28.51 -20.28 16.13
CA ARG A 97 28.30 -20.18 17.59
C ARG A 97 28.22 -21.55 18.27
N PHE A 98 27.88 -22.60 17.54
CA PHE A 98 27.61 -23.92 18.10
C PHE A 98 28.86 -24.81 18.09
N CYS A 99 29.52 -24.96 16.93
CA CYS A 99 30.72 -25.79 16.83
C CYS A 99 32.04 -25.02 16.87
N GLY A 100 32.01 -23.68 16.81
CA GLY A 100 33.21 -22.85 16.87
C GLY A 100 34.08 -22.84 15.61
N ALA A 101 33.67 -23.54 14.55
CA ALA A 101 34.40 -23.57 13.29
C ALA A 101 34.30 -22.23 12.53
N ASP A 102 35.38 -21.86 11.86
CA ASP A 102 35.40 -20.75 10.93
C ASP A 102 34.69 -21.17 9.62
N ILE A 103 33.80 -20.30 9.14
CA ILE A 103 32.89 -20.56 8.04
C ILE A 103 32.85 -19.34 7.12
N ASP A 104 32.78 -19.57 5.81
CA ASP A 104 32.68 -18.46 4.88
C ASP A 104 31.30 -17.80 5.00
N PRO A 105 31.24 -16.46 5.15
CA PRO A 105 29.99 -15.75 5.14
C PRO A 105 29.40 -15.79 3.73
N VAL A 106 28.16 -16.24 3.63
CA VAL A 106 27.41 -16.15 2.37
C VAL A 106 26.73 -14.79 2.38
N GLN A 107 27.20 -13.86 1.55
CA GLN A 107 26.43 -12.66 1.25
C GLN A 107 25.17 -13.10 0.52
N GLY A 108 24.03 -13.11 1.22
CA GLY A 108 22.76 -13.43 0.59
C GLY A 108 22.43 -12.39 -0.49
N PRO A 109 22.00 -12.80 -1.71
CA PRO A 109 21.05 -11.97 -2.45
C PRO A 109 19.70 -12.04 -1.70
N ARG A 110 18.78 -11.09 -1.71
CA ARG A 110 18.58 -9.75 -2.31
C ARG A 110 17.53 -9.08 -1.42
N LEU A 111 17.43 -7.76 -1.49
CA LEU A 111 16.28 -7.03 -0.94
C LEU A 111 14.97 -7.70 -1.38
N VAL A 112 14.26 -8.32 -0.43
CA VAL A 112 13.00 -9.06 -0.66
C VAL A 112 11.91 -8.12 -1.22
N ASN A 113 12.06 -6.83 -0.97
CA ASN A 113 11.21 -5.74 -1.41
C ASN A 113 12.08 -4.53 -1.80
N GLY A 114 11.72 -3.83 -2.86
CA GLY A 114 12.53 -2.74 -3.37
C GLY A 114 11.94 -2.07 -4.61
N TRP A 115 12.53 -0.94 -4.99
CA TRP A 115 12.24 -0.28 -6.24
C TRP A 115 12.94 -1.00 -7.39
N ALA A 116 12.25 -1.18 -8.51
CA ALA A 116 12.81 -1.77 -9.72
C ALA A 116 12.50 -0.87 -10.92
N ALA A 117 13.40 -0.84 -11.90
CA ALA A 117 13.09 -0.31 -13.22
C ALA A 117 12.41 -1.43 -14.04
N THR A 118 11.11 -1.30 -14.26
CA THR A 118 10.27 -2.30 -14.93
C THR A 118 10.18 -2.02 -16.41
N VAL A 119 10.56 -2.99 -17.22
CA VAL A 119 10.49 -2.97 -18.68
C VAL A 119 9.26 -3.77 -19.09
N PRO A 120 8.26 -3.15 -19.74
CA PRO A 120 7.22 -3.90 -20.43
C PRO A 120 7.81 -4.52 -21.70
N CYS A 121 7.73 -5.84 -21.82
CA CYS A 121 8.29 -6.58 -22.95
C CYS A 121 7.36 -7.75 -23.29
N ARG A 122 6.87 -7.81 -24.53
CA ARG A 122 6.04 -8.95 -24.96
C ARG A 122 6.87 -10.24 -24.91
N ALA A 123 6.21 -11.40 -24.74
CA ALA A 123 6.91 -12.68 -24.80
C ALA A 123 7.69 -12.86 -26.12
N GLY A 124 8.84 -13.55 -26.06
CA GLY A 124 9.74 -13.79 -27.19
C GLY A 124 10.95 -12.85 -27.21
N ASP A 125 11.41 -12.48 -28.41
CA ASP A 125 12.68 -11.77 -28.65
C ASP A 125 12.80 -10.43 -27.89
N GLU A 126 11.69 -9.73 -27.65
CA GLU A 126 11.67 -8.47 -26.87
C GLU A 126 12.08 -8.70 -25.40
N ARG A 127 11.65 -9.82 -24.81
CA ARG A 127 11.98 -10.17 -23.43
C ARG A 127 13.46 -10.54 -23.29
N ASP A 128 14.00 -11.30 -24.23
CA ASP A 128 15.41 -11.70 -24.22
C ASP A 128 16.32 -10.49 -24.41
N HIS A 129 15.93 -9.54 -25.27
CA HIS A 129 16.62 -8.27 -25.43
C HIS A 129 16.63 -7.45 -24.13
N ALA A 130 15.48 -7.34 -23.45
CA ALA A 130 15.39 -6.63 -22.17
C ALA A 130 16.25 -7.29 -21.07
N ILE A 131 16.20 -8.62 -20.95
CA ILE A 131 17.02 -9.38 -19.99
C ILE A 131 18.51 -9.21 -20.28
N GLY A 132 18.91 -9.24 -21.56
CA GLY A 132 20.28 -9.00 -21.99
C GLY A 132 20.76 -7.60 -21.62
N ALA A 133 19.96 -6.56 -21.87
CA ALA A 133 20.28 -5.18 -21.51
C ALA A 133 20.43 -4.99 -19.99
N ILE A 134 19.53 -5.58 -19.20
CA ILE A 134 19.59 -5.53 -17.73
C ILE A 134 20.87 -6.18 -17.21
N THR A 135 21.20 -7.35 -17.77
CA THR A 135 22.38 -8.13 -17.38
C THR A 135 23.69 -7.44 -17.81
N ALA A 136 23.71 -6.81 -18.98
CA ALA A 136 24.86 -6.05 -19.48
C ALA A 136 25.21 -4.85 -18.60
N LEU A 137 24.20 -4.21 -18.00
CA LEU A 137 24.38 -3.13 -17.02
C LEU A 137 24.73 -3.64 -15.61
N GLY A 138 24.83 -4.95 -15.41
CA GLY A 138 25.15 -5.57 -14.12
C GLY A 138 23.99 -5.55 -13.12
N PHE A 139 22.77 -5.27 -13.56
CA PHE A 139 21.59 -5.30 -12.69
C PHE A 139 21.01 -6.70 -12.55
N SER A 140 20.41 -6.97 -11.40
CA SER A 140 19.66 -8.21 -11.19
C SER A 140 18.37 -8.23 -11.99
N VAL A 141 18.13 -9.27 -12.76
CA VAL A 141 16.83 -9.51 -13.40
C VAL A 141 15.82 -10.01 -12.36
N VAL A 142 14.64 -9.40 -12.35
CA VAL A 142 13.58 -9.65 -11.38
C VAL A 142 12.27 -9.91 -12.12
N PRO A 143 11.56 -11.01 -11.87
CA PRO A 143 10.23 -11.23 -12.46
C PRO A 143 9.22 -10.22 -11.91
N MET A 144 8.48 -9.58 -12.82
CA MET A 144 7.39 -8.64 -12.51
C MET A 144 6.05 -9.25 -12.97
N MET A 145 4.92 -8.57 -12.72
CA MET A 145 3.61 -9.09 -13.15
C MET A 145 3.43 -9.08 -14.66
N GLY A 146 2.88 -10.17 -15.19
CA GLY A 146 2.56 -10.29 -16.62
C GLY A 146 3.81 -10.32 -17.50
N GLU A 147 3.74 -9.69 -18.66
CA GLU A 147 4.83 -9.59 -19.63
C GLU A 147 5.78 -8.42 -19.29
N THR A 148 6.28 -8.41 -18.05
CA THR A 148 7.20 -7.35 -17.59
C THR A 148 8.40 -7.95 -16.86
N VAL A 149 9.57 -7.33 -17.03
CA VAL A 149 10.81 -7.70 -16.34
C VAL A 149 11.37 -6.50 -15.58
N GLY A 150 11.88 -6.73 -14.38
CA GLY A 150 12.46 -5.72 -13.53
C GLY A 150 13.99 -5.76 -13.56
N ALA A 151 14.60 -4.58 -13.58
CA ALA A 151 16.02 -4.37 -13.40
C ALA A 151 16.29 -3.86 -11.99
N GLY A 152 17.02 -4.66 -11.20
CA GLY A 152 17.39 -4.33 -9.84
C GLY A 152 16.26 -4.52 -8.81
N LEU A 153 16.66 -4.62 -7.55
CA LEU A 153 15.82 -4.33 -6.38
C LEU A 153 16.60 -3.34 -5.54
N PHE A 154 16.19 -2.08 -5.61
CA PHE A 154 16.86 -0.94 -5.01
C PHE A 154 16.17 -0.50 -3.72
N ALA A 155 16.95 0.00 -2.76
CA ALA A 155 16.39 0.49 -1.51
C ALA A 155 15.66 1.82 -1.72
N THR A 156 16.17 2.66 -2.63
CA THR A 156 15.65 4.00 -2.91
C THR A 156 15.03 4.11 -4.30
N LYS A 157 14.09 5.04 -4.46
CA LYS A 157 13.45 5.31 -5.75
C LYS A 157 14.43 5.93 -6.74
N GLU A 158 15.42 6.65 -6.23
CA GLU A 158 16.46 7.37 -6.94
C GLU A 158 17.40 6.41 -7.65
N GLU A 159 17.82 5.33 -6.98
CA GLU A 159 18.59 4.23 -7.58
C GLU A 159 17.83 3.56 -8.73
N ALA A 160 16.53 3.30 -8.55
CA ALA A 160 15.69 2.74 -9.61
C ALA A 160 15.52 3.69 -10.80
N LYS A 161 15.39 5.01 -10.56
CA LYS A 161 15.39 6.03 -11.62
C LYS A 161 16.71 6.08 -12.37
N HIS A 162 17.82 5.94 -11.66
CA HIS A 162 19.15 5.90 -12.26
C HIS A 162 19.29 4.67 -13.17
N ALA A 163 18.89 3.48 -12.70
CA ALA A 163 18.86 2.26 -13.50
C ALA A 163 17.95 2.39 -14.74
N SER A 164 16.76 2.98 -14.58
CA SER A 164 15.86 3.29 -15.70
C SER A 164 16.49 4.23 -16.73
N THR A 165 17.27 5.22 -16.28
CA THR A 165 17.97 6.16 -17.16
C THR A 165 19.07 5.48 -17.96
N LEU A 166 19.81 4.56 -17.33
CA LEU A 166 20.87 3.79 -18.00
C LEU A 166 20.29 2.84 -19.06
N LEU A 167 19.21 2.13 -18.75
CA LEU A 167 18.51 1.27 -19.71
C LEU A 167 18.05 2.04 -20.95
N SER A 168 17.50 3.25 -20.74
CA SER A 168 17.06 4.11 -21.82
C SER A 168 18.23 4.64 -22.67
N LYS A 169 19.33 5.06 -22.04
CA LYS A 169 20.48 5.67 -22.74
C LYS A 169 21.35 4.66 -23.48
N GLU A 170 21.69 3.55 -22.83
CA GLU A 170 22.69 2.61 -23.35
C GLU A 170 22.06 1.54 -24.26
N HIS A 171 20.85 1.10 -23.93
CA HIS A 171 20.19 0.00 -24.64
C HIS A 171 18.90 0.41 -25.34
N LYS A 172 18.48 1.68 -25.27
CA LYS A 172 17.21 2.19 -25.84
C LYS A 172 15.98 1.44 -25.35
N VAL A 173 16.04 0.88 -24.14
CA VAL A 173 14.95 0.15 -23.51
C VAL A 173 14.13 1.11 -22.67
N PHE A 174 12.82 1.16 -22.92
CA PHE A 174 11.89 1.93 -22.09
C PHE A 174 11.59 1.18 -20.79
N SER A 175 11.63 1.89 -19.67
CA SER A 175 11.29 1.32 -18.35
C SER A 175 10.57 2.32 -17.47
N GLU A 176 9.67 1.84 -16.62
CA GLU A 176 9.03 2.61 -15.56
C GLU A 176 9.60 2.25 -14.19
N VAL A 177 9.41 3.10 -13.18
CA VAL A 177 9.90 2.82 -11.83
C VAL A 177 8.74 2.33 -10.97
N ALA A 178 8.80 1.07 -10.53
CA ALA A 178 7.78 0.46 -9.69
C ALA A 178 8.37 -0.04 -8.37
N TYR A 179 7.57 0.00 -7.30
CA TYR A 179 7.92 -0.63 -6.04
C TYR A 179 7.37 -2.05 -6.02
N ARG A 180 8.26 -3.02 -5.82
CA ARG A 180 7.92 -4.43 -5.67
C ARG A 180 7.95 -4.79 -4.20
N ASP A 181 6.82 -5.27 -3.69
CA ASP A 181 6.70 -5.87 -2.37
C ASP A 181 6.19 -7.31 -2.48
N THR A 182 6.80 -8.21 -1.72
CA THR A 182 6.34 -9.60 -1.60
C THR A 182 5.14 -9.74 -0.67
N VAL A 183 4.83 -8.70 0.11
CA VAL A 183 3.80 -8.71 1.16
C VAL A 183 2.40 -8.51 0.59
N SER A 184 2.23 -7.73 -0.47
CA SER A 184 0.92 -7.46 -1.07
C SER A 184 0.36 -8.61 -1.91
N GLY A 185 1.14 -9.68 -2.12
CA GLY A 185 0.77 -10.78 -3.04
C GLY A 185 0.66 -10.34 -4.50
N LYS A 186 1.13 -9.11 -4.84
CA LYS A 186 1.05 -8.55 -6.19
C LYS A 186 2.12 -9.10 -7.12
N PHE A 187 3.16 -9.79 -6.65
CA PHE A 187 4.23 -10.26 -7.52
C PHE A 187 4.52 -11.74 -7.27
N PRO A 188 4.87 -12.52 -8.30
CA PRO A 188 5.30 -13.90 -8.09
C PRO A 188 6.49 -13.94 -7.14
N PRO A 189 6.62 -15.00 -6.31
CA PRO A 189 7.78 -15.18 -5.45
C PRO A 189 9.05 -15.14 -6.30
N LEU A 190 10.14 -14.62 -5.71
CA LEU A 190 11.46 -14.83 -6.30
C LEU A 190 11.80 -16.31 -6.11
N ASP A 191 12.07 -17.01 -7.21
CA ASP A 191 12.81 -18.26 -7.14
C ASP A 191 14.30 -17.90 -6.92
N ASP A 192 14.91 -18.55 -5.95
CA ASP A 192 16.32 -18.37 -5.56
C ASP A 192 17.30 -18.79 -6.68
#